data_AF-A0A969C8Q6-F1
#
_entry.id   AF-A0A969C8Q6-F1
#
_cell.length_a   1.000
_cell.length_b   1.000
_cell.length_c   1.000
_cell.angle_alpha   90.00
_cell.angle_beta   90.00
_cell.angle_gamma   90.00
#
_symmetry.space_group_name_H-M   'P 1'
#
loop_
_entity.id
_entity.type
_entity.pdbx_description
1 polymer ?
#
loop_
_entity_poly.entity_id
_entity_poly.type
_entity_poly.pdbx_seq_one_letter_code
_entity_poly.pdbx_strand_id
1 'polypeptide(L)'
;MTPEHLAKLISSGLTPEQALLTGHRSVNAAEAKQLTGHELPGLLLTYTDPSGKPYQVMTGKWAHKPFYRLRPDWAAARHAQKEHYQDADGAAPKYLSPKDCGNRPYFSPLCDWRRVMRKTSELVLLTEGELKGDAGCAYGFPAIAGAGVSAFVDRNSRGEWMAGSDGSAWDIDDGRGDDDDGQPVARFLPELESFPWKNRPVGIVFDSDLTKKFPVRKSLESLLTHVRARAGEGFPVLLPNELDGSKNGLDDFLARHGREALRLIIECFWAMQGNRNAMAKYGPASKLKGGTKIMGGRTADGQPHDGSQACLLKITEPEAHTKAVMTWAVLKEGWAYRPSLGWYRWTGKRWETIGDATLLAAEIGRFLTPKIGSNETVASMPTAKRKWRGAASFPNRSGIRRITSASRTGCSTLGTIRSTTTAPSFIALAACPTLTTWPRVAQTG
;
A
#
# COMPACT_ATOMS: atom_id res chain seq x y z
N MET A 1 30.14 -0.59 5.85
CA MET A 1 29.20 -0.38 4.73
C MET A 1 29.84 0.58 3.75
N THR A 2 29.73 0.36 2.43
CA THR A 2 30.29 1.30 1.44
C THR A 2 29.41 2.58 1.36
N PRO A 3 29.96 3.70 0.87
CA PRO A 3 29.20 4.95 0.73
C PRO A 3 27.96 4.82 -0.16
N GLU A 4 28.02 4.03 -1.24
CA GLU A 4 26.91 3.83 -2.19
C GLU A 4 25.76 3.07 -1.53
N HIS A 5 26.09 2.05 -0.75
CA HIS A 5 25.12 1.27 0.00
C HIS A 5 24.44 2.10 1.10
N LEU A 6 25.23 2.91 1.82
CA LEU A 6 24.70 3.84 2.81
C LEU A 6 23.78 4.88 2.16
N ALA A 7 24.21 5.47 1.04
CA ALA A 7 23.39 6.41 0.25
C ALA A 7 22.08 5.76 -0.23
N LYS A 8 22.11 4.46 -0.60
CA LYS A 8 20.89 3.74 -0.98
C LYS A 8 19.93 3.58 0.19
N LEU A 9 20.40 3.25 1.40
CA LEU A 9 19.54 3.18 2.60
C LEU A 9 18.97 4.56 2.97
N ILE A 10 19.80 5.60 2.89
CA ILE A 10 19.37 6.98 3.14
C ILE A 10 18.32 7.43 2.11
N SER A 11 18.49 7.07 0.83
CA SER A 11 17.51 7.39 -0.22
C SER A 11 16.13 6.75 0.02
N SER A 12 16.07 5.67 0.80
CA SER A 12 14.83 5.02 1.23
C SER A 12 14.27 5.62 2.55
N GLY A 13 14.73 6.81 2.94
CA GLY A 13 14.15 7.59 4.03
C GLY A 13 14.79 7.38 5.41
N LEU A 14 15.93 6.70 5.51
CA LEU A 14 16.64 6.50 6.78
C LEU A 14 17.69 7.59 7.05
N THR A 15 17.94 7.90 8.31
CA THR A 15 19.16 8.63 8.69
C THR A 15 20.40 7.70 8.62
N PRO A 16 21.63 8.24 8.56
CA PRO A 16 22.84 7.41 8.59
C PRO A 16 22.91 6.50 9.82
N GLU A 17 22.50 6.98 10.99
CA GLU A 17 22.49 6.21 12.24
C GLU A 17 21.47 5.07 12.17
N GLN A 18 20.26 5.35 11.69
CA GLN A 18 19.22 4.34 11.49
C GLN A 18 19.67 3.28 10.49
N ALA A 19 20.30 3.67 9.38
CA ALA A 19 20.82 2.76 8.36
C ALA A 19 21.90 1.80 8.90
N LEU A 20 22.68 2.24 9.90
CA LEU A 20 23.64 1.35 10.57
C LEU A 20 22.94 0.41 11.58
N LEU A 21 21.89 0.89 12.26
CA LEU A 21 21.12 0.11 13.23
C LEU A 21 20.30 -1.03 12.60
N THR A 22 19.97 -0.96 11.30
CA THR A 22 19.31 -2.09 10.61
C THR A 22 20.20 -3.34 10.52
N GLY A 23 21.51 -3.20 10.79
CA GLY A 23 22.48 -4.31 10.71
C GLY A 23 22.74 -4.80 9.29
N HIS A 24 22.25 -4.09 8.27
CA HIS A 24 22.61 -4.34 6.88
C HIS A 24 24.08 -3.98 6.65
N ARG A 25 24.74 -4.67 5.73
CA ARG A 25 26.17 -4.44 5.49
C ARG A 25 26.60 -4.83 4.08
N SER A 26 27.65 -4.19 3.61
CA SER A 26 28.28 -4.55 2.33
C SER A 26 29.08 -5.84 2.48
N VAL A 27 29.03 -6.67 1.45
CA VAL A 27 29.77 -7.94 1.34
C VAL A 27 30.51 -8.02 0.01
N ASN A 28 31.65 -8.69 0.00
CA ASN A 28 32.33 -9.06 -1.24
C ASN A 28 31.71 -10.34 -1.84
N ALA A 29 32.08 -10.69 -3.08
CA ALA A 29 31.49 -11.82 -3.79
C ALA A 29 31.73 -13.18 -3.10
N ALA A 30 32.91 -13.39 -2.51
CA ALA A 30 33.24 -14.64 -1.84
C ALA A 30 32.41 -14.83 -0.57
N GLU A 31 32.27 -13.77 0.22
CA GLU A 31 31.44 -13.75 1.42
C GLU A 31 29.95 -13.91 1.07
N ALA A 32 29.47 -13.20 0.04
CA ALA A 32 28.09 -13.34 -0.44
C ALA A 32 27.76 -14.77 -0.87
N LYS A 33 28.71 -15.45 -1.54
CA LYS A 33 28.57 -16.88 -1.91
C LYS A 33 28.44 -17.78 -0.69
N GLN A 34 29.20 -17.52 0.37
CA GLN A 34 29.15 -18.30 1.61
C GLN A 34 27.84 -18.11 2.38
N LEU A 35 27.23 -16.93 2.31
CA LEU A 35 26.05 -16.56 3.09
C LEU A 35 24.73 -16.76 2.35
N THR A 36 24.71 -16.55 1.03
CA THR A 36 23.49 -16.59 0.21
C THR A 36 23.57 -17.56 -0.97
N GLY A 37 24.78 -18.02 -1.31
CA GLY A 37 25.01 -18.88 -2.48
C GLY A 37 25.26 -18.10 -3.77
N HIS A 38 25.15 -16.77 -3.73
CA HIS A 38 25.36 -15.90 -4.88
C HIS A 38 26.74 -15.26 -4.82
N GLU A 39 27.59 -15.56 -5.81
CA GLU A 39 28.95 -15.02 -5.93
C GLU A 39 28.97 -13.64 -6.59
N LEU A 40 28.34 -12.67 -5.92
CA LEU A 40 28.22 -11.29 -6.35
C LEU A 40 28.47 -10.35 -5.17
N PRO A 41 29.23 -9.25 -5.33
CA PRO A 41 29.31 -8.24 -4.28
C PRO A 41 27.95 -7.51 -4.16
N GLY A 42 27.70 -6.91 -2.99
CA GLY A 42 26.48 -6.13 -2.81
C GLY A 42 26.15 -5.81 -1.35
N LEU A 43 24.91 -5.37 -1.14
CA LEU A 43 24.34 -5.11 0.18
C LEU A 43 23.64 -6.38 0.69
N LEU A 44 24.14 -6.91 1.80
CA LEU A 44 23.53 -8.00 2.54
C LEU A 44 22.45 -7.44 3.47
N LEU A 45 21.23 -7.94 3.32
CA LEU A 45 20.07 -7.64 4.15
C LEU A 45 19.98 -8.68 5.27
N THR A 46 20.10 -8.20 6.50
CA THR A 46 20.09 -9.02 7.71
C THR A 46 18.68 -9.22 8.20
N TYR A 47 18.25 -10.46 8.38
CA TYR A 47 16.93 -10.76 8.92
C TYR A 47 17.01 -11.21 10.37
N THR A 48 16.14 -10.63 11.20
CA THR A 48 15.95 -11.02 12.60
C THR A 48 14.49 -11.30 12.92
N ASP A 49 14.29 -12.13 13.93
CA ASP A 49 13.00 -12.33 14.57
C ASP A 49 12.58 -11.09 15.39
N PRO A 50 11.33 -11.05 15.91
CA PRO A 50 10.86 -9.96 16.78
C PRO A 50 11.66 -9.76 18.07
N SER A 51 12.49 -10.73 18.46
CA SER A 51 13.36 -10.64 19.64
C SER A 51 14.73 -10.03 19.33
N GLY A 52 15.04 -9.81 18.04
CA GLY A 52 16.33 -9.33 17.53
C GLY A 52 17.34 -10.45 17.21
N LYS A 53 16.93 -11.72 17.28
CA LYS A 53 17.81 -12.85 16.97
C LYS A 53 17.76 -13.16 15.47
N PRO A 54 18.89 -13.49 14.82
CA PRO A 54 18.87 -13.88 13.42
C PRO A 54 18.02 -15.14 13.18
N TYR A 55 17.22 -15.16 12.10
CA TYR A 55 16.52 -16.38 11.73
C TYR A 55 17.49 -17.48 11.34
N GLN A 56 17.31 -18.66 11.88
CA GLN A 56 18.04 -19.84 11.43
C GLN A 56 17.25 -20.58 10.35
N VAL A 57 17.94 -21.01 9.30
CA VAL A 57 17.36 -21.95 8.33
C VAL A 57 17.32 -23.34 8.97
N MET A 58 16.20 -24.04 8.85
CA MET A 58 15.97 -25.29 9.59
C MET A 58 16.51 -26.53 8.85
N THR A 59 16.52 -26.51 7.52
CA THR A 59 16.80 -27.69 6.69
C THR A 59 17.71 -27.35 5.50
N GLY A 60 18.20 -28.39 4.83
CA GLY A 60 18.99 -28.27 3.61
C GLY A 60 20.40 -27.73 3.82
N LYS A 61 21.03 -27.28 2.73
CA LYS A 61 22.42 -26.78 2.70
C LYS A 61 22.68 -25.63 3.69
N TRP A 62 21.63 -24.89 4.03
CA TRP A 62 21.70 -23.70 4.87
C TRP A 62 21.36 -23.96 6.33
N ALA A 63 21.10 -25.22 6.72
CA ALA A 63 20.70 -25.58 8.08
C ALA A 63 21.60 -24.94 9.15
N HIS A 64 20.95 -24.37 10.18
CA HIS A 64 21.54 -23.65 11.30
C HIS A 64 22.30 -22.35 10.95
N LYS A 65 22.35 -21.96 9.68
CA LYS A 65 22.91 -20.67 9.27
C LYS A 65 21.85 -19.57 9.34
N PRO A 66 22.26 -18.32 9.59
CA PRO A 66 21.34 -17.21 9.54
C PRO A 66 20.81 -16.98 8.11
N PHE A 67 19.54 -16.60 7.99
CA PHE A 67 18.94 -16.22 6.72
C PHE A 67 19.32 -14.78 6.34
N TYR A 68 19.75 -14.61 5.09
CA TYR A 68 20.10 -13.31 4.51
C TYR A 68 19.53 -13.19 3.10
N ARG A 69 19.35 -11.96 2.63
CA ARG A 69 19.14 -11.67 1.22
C ARG A 69 20.22 -10.74 0.68
N LEU A 70 20.48 -10.81 -0.61
CA LEU A 70 21.50 -10.00 -1.27
C LEU A 70 20.82 -9.02 -2.22
N ARG A 71 21.20 -7.74 -2.15
CA ARG A 71 20.99 -6.77 -3.21
C ARG A 71 22.32 -6.64 -3.98
N PRO A 72 22.45 -7.24 -5.18
CA PRO A 72 23.73 -7.28 -5.87
C PRO A 72 24.13 -5.93 -6.44
N ASP A 73 25.43 -5.65 -6.43
CA ASP A 73 26.02 -4.55 -7.19
C ASP A 73 26.16 -4.97 -8.65
N TRP A 74 25.06 -4.88 -9.40
CA TRP A 74 25.07 -5.26 -10.81
C TRP A 74 26.10 -4.47 -11.61
N ALA A 75 26.40 -3.22 -11.27
CA ALA A 75 27.47 -2.47 -11.94
C ALA A 75 28.85 -3.16 -11.83
N ALA A 76 29.12 -3.89 -10.75
CA ALA A 76 30.37 -4.61 -10.51
C ALA A 76 30.35 -6.06 -11.03
N ALA A 77 29.20 -6.58 -11.47
CA ALA A 77 29.06 -7.94 -11.97
C ALA A 77 29.58 -8.06 -13.41
N ARG A 78 30.33 -9.15 -13.71
CA ARG A 78 30.77 -9.46 -15.08
C ARG A 78 29.58 -9.79 -15.99
N HIS A 79 29.71 -9.57 -17.30
CA HIS A 79 28.64 -9.82 -18.28
C HIS A 79 28.07 -11.24 -18.19
N ALA A 80 28.94 -12.26 -18.23
CA ALA A 80 28.54 -13.67 -18.11
C ALA A 80 27.84 -13.99 -16.77
N GLN A 81 28.17 -13.26 -15.69
CA GLN A 81 27.45 -13.41 -14.42
C GLN A 81 26.07 -12.79 -14.49
N LYS A 82 25.91 -11.63 -15.14
CA LYS A 82 24.59 -11.00 -15.34
C LYS A 82 23.66 -11.87 -16.15
N GLU A 83 24.14 -12.41 -17.27
CA GLU A 83 23.36 -13.30 -18.15
C GLU A 83 22.78 -14.50 -17.41
N HIS A 84 23.50 -15.05 -16.43
CA HIS A 84 23.00 -16.16 -15.61
C HIS A 84 21.75 -15.81 -14.78
N TYR A 85 21.60 -14.54 -14.39
CA TYR A 85 20.51 -14.08 -13.53
C TYR A 85 19.42 -13.31 -14.27
N GLN A 86 19.66 -12.94 -15.53
CA GLN A 86 18.70 -12.19 -16.31
C GLN A 86 17.46 -13.05 -16.61
N ASP A 87 16.30 -12.41 -16.55
CA ASP A 87 15.07 -13.00 -17.05
C ASP A 87 15.01 -13.00 -18.58
N ALA A 88 13.92 -13.49 -19.15
CA ALA A 88 13.70 -13.53 -20.59
C ALA A 88 13.74 -12.14 -21.26
N ASP A 89 13.48 -11.08 -20.49
CA ASP A 89 13.51 -9.69 -20.95
C ASP A 89 14.91 -9.05 -20.78
N GLY A 90 15.90 -9.82 -20.33
CA GLY A 90 17.27 -9.36 -20.08
C GLY A 90 17.41 -8.52 -18.81
N ALA A 91 16.40 -8.50 -17.94
CA ALA A 91 16.43 -7.75 -16.69
C ALA A 91 16.99 -8.62 -15.55
N ALA A 92 18.00 -8.08 -14.84
CA ALA A 92 18.56 -8.75 -13.68
C ALA A 92 17.72 -8.46 -12.41
N PRO A 93 17.49 -9.45 -11.53
CA PRO A 93 16.67 -9.28 -10.34
C PRO A 93 17.29 -8.28 -9.36
N LYS A 94 16.43 -7.47 -8.73
CA LYS A 94 16.87 -6.43 -7.78
C LYS A 94 17.43 -7.02 -6.48
N TYR A 95 16.87 -8.15 -6.04
CA TYR A 95 17.24 -8.85 -4.80
C TYR A 95 17.28 -10.35 -5.05
N LEU A 96 18.19 -11.04 -4.36
CA LEU A 96 18.41 -12.48 -4.45
C LEU A 96 18.23 -13.13 -3.08
N SER A 97 17.55 -14.28 -3.07
CA SER A 97 17.32 -15.10 -1.88
C SER A 97 18.11 -16.40 -1.99
N PRO A 98 18.66 -16.93 -0.88
CA PRO A 98 19.25 -18.25 -0.87
C PRO A 98 18.19 -19.30 -1.26
N LYS A 99 18.58 -20.22 -2.15
CA LYS A 99 17.70 -21.31 -2.60
C LYS A 99 17.29 -22.22 -1.44
N ASP A 100 16.11 -22.80 -1.55
CA ASP A 100 15.57 -23.84 -0.66
C ASP A 100 15.48 -23.42 0.83
N CYS A 101 15.29 -22.13 1.10
CA CYS A 101 15.18 -21.58 2.47
C CYS A 101 13.75 -21.21 2.89
N GLY A 102 12.82 -21.13 1.93
CA GLY A 102 11.48 -20.54 2.13
C GLY A 102 11.53 -19.03 2.40
N ASN A 103 10.36 -18.44 2.61
CA ASN A 103 10.19 -17.02 2.90
C ASN A 103 10.40 -16.72 4.39
N ARG A 104 10.76 -15.48 4.72
CA ARG A 104 10.82 -14.99 6.11
C ARG A 104 10.20 -13.59 6.18
N PRO A 105 9.39 -13.28 7.21
CA PRO A 105 8.97 -11.92 7.43
C PRO A 105 10.15 -11.12 7.98
N TYR A 106 10.37 -9.95 7.41
CA TYR A 106 11.37 -9.01 7.85
C TYR A 106 10.80 -8.13 8.97
N PHE A 107 11.46 -8.18 10.14
CA PHE A 107 11.20 -7.31 11.28
C PHE A 107 12.36 -6.34 11.43
N SER A 108 12.13 -5.07 11.12
CA SER A 108 13.19 -4.05 11.22
C SER A 108 13.66 -3.88 12.67
N PRO A 109 14.98 -3.83 12.93
CA PRO A 109 15.52 -3.49 14.25
C PRO A 109 15.17 -2.08 14.75
N LEU A 110 14.67 -1.21 13.86
CA LEU A 110 14.24 0.14 14.19
C LEU A 110 12.89 0.18 14.94
N CYS A 111 12.23 -0.97 15.12
CA CYS A 111 10.98 -1.09 15.86
C CYS A 111 11.16 -1.92 17.14
N ASP A 112 10.54 -1.45 18.24
CA ASP A 112 10.38 -2.26 19.45
C ASP A 112 9.25 -3.27 19.28
N TRP A 113 9.56 -4.40 18.64
CA TRP A 113 8.60 -5.46 18.37
C TRP A 113 8.05 -6.11 19.64
N ARG A 114 8.81 -6.14 20.74
CA ARG A 114 8.31 -6.66 22.03
C ARG A 114 7.16 -5.81 22.54
N ARG A 115 7.29 -4.48 22.46
CA ARG A 115 6.21 -3.54 22.80
C ARG A 115 5.01 -3.71 21.85
N VAL A 116 5.25 -3.80 20.54
CA VAL A 116 4.19 -3.94 19.54
C VAL A 116 3.40 -5.23 19.74
N MET A 117 4.08 -6.37 19.93
CA MET A 117 3.41 -7.66 20.16
C MET A 117 2.56 -7.65 21.43
N ARG A 118 3.00 -6.97 22.50
CA ARG A 118 2.21 -6.84 23.74
C ARG A 118 0.96 -5.97 23.56
N LYS A 119 1.03 -4.90 22.75
CA LYS A 119 -0.07 -3.95 22.56
C LYS A 119 -0.85 -4.29 21.28
N THR A 120 -1.85 -5.16 21.39
CA THR A 120 -2.65 -5.62 20.25
C THR A 120 -3.52 -4.54 19.61
N SER A 121 -3.83 -3.46 20.32
CA SER A 121 -4.55 -2.30 19.76
C SER A 121 -3.70 -1.41 18.86
N GLU A 122 -2.39 -1.62 18.79
CA GLU A 122 -1.50 -0.84 17.95
C GLU A 122 -1.54 -1.32 16.49
N LEU A 123 -1.59 -0.37 15.56
CA LEU A 123 -1.52 -0.62 14.13
C LEU A 123 -0.21 -1.35 13.77
N VAL A 124 -0.34 -2.35 12.92
CA VAL A 124 0.79 -2.96 12.22
C VAL A 124 0.58 -2.82 10.73
N LEU A 125 1.64 -2.46 10.00
CA LEU A 125 1.66 -2.42 8.55
C LEU A 125 2.28 -3.70 8.00
N LEU A 126 1.70 -4.22 6.91
CA LEU A 126 2.33 -5.24 6.07
C LEU A 126 2.71 -4.62 4.73
N THR A 127 3.96 -4.78 4.30
CA THR A 127 4.47 -4.22 3.05
C THR A 127 5.46 -5.17 2.38
N GLU A 128 5.73 -5.04 1.09
CA GLU A 128 6.85 -5.74 0.45
C GLU A 128 8.15 -4.95 0.60
N GLY A 129 9.30 -5.61 0.56
CA GLY A 129 10.62 -5.00 0.58
C GLY A 129 11.12 -4.59 1.96
N GLU A 130 12.30 -5.08 2.31
CA GLU A 130 12.96 -4.86 3.60
C GLU A 130 13.21 -3.37 3.88
N LEU A 131 13.67 -2.62 2.86
CA LEU A 131 13.91 -1.18 2.96
C LEU A 131 12.62 -0.38 3.22
N LYS A 132 11.46 -0.86 2.76
CA LYS A 132 10.15 -0.27 3.07
C LYS A 132 9.73 -0.60 4.50
N GLY A 133 10.04 -1.81 4.98
CA GLY A 133 9.89 -2.18 6.39
C GLY A 133 10.73 -1.29 7.31
N ASP A 134 11.99 -1.05 6.95
CA ASP A 134 12.86 -0.13 7.68
C ASP A 134 12.32 1.30 7.69
N ALA A 135 11.94 1.82 6.52
CA ALA A 135 11.35 3.15 6.41
C ALA A 135 10.08 3.28 7.27
N GLY A 136 9.14 2.33 7.16
CA GLY A 136 7.94 2.32 8.00
C GLY A 136 8.29 2.44 9.49
N CYS A 137 9.21 1.59 9.97
CA CYS A 137 9.63 1.57 11.36
C CYS A 137 10.36 2.86 11.79
N ALA A 138 11.24 3.39 10.94
CA ALA A 138 11.97 4.64 11.18
C ALA A 138 11.03 5.84 11.34
N TYR A 139 9.92 5.87 10.60
CA TYR A 139 8.89 6.92 10.71
C TYR A 139 7.83 6.64 11.80
N GLY A 140 8.03 5.58 12.59
CA GLY A 140 7.20 5.24 13.75
C GLY A 140 5.96 4.39 13.43
N PHE A 141 5.92 3.72 12.28
CA PHE A 141 4.90 2.73 11.94
C PHE A 141 5.48 1.33 12.04
N PRO A 142 5.02 0.46 12.96
CA PRO A 142 5.47 -0.93 13.00
C PRO A 142 5.15 -1.63 11.67
N ALA A 143 6.17 -1.87 10.83
CA ALA A 143 6.01 -2.41 9.49
C ALA A 143 6.75 -3.74 9.35
N ILE A 144 5.99 -4.80 9.11
CA ILE A 144 6.52 -6.12 8.81
C ILE A 144 6.62 -6.23 7.29
N ALA A 145 7.80 -6.55 6.77
CA ALA A 145 8.01 -6.64 5.33
C ALA A 145 8.15 -8.07 4.82
N GLY A 146 7.60 -8.35 3.64
CA GLY A 146 7.87 -9.57 2.88
C GLY A 146 8.94 -9.33 1.81
N ALA A 147 9.71 -10.34 1.41
CA ALA A 147 10.67 -10.24 0.30
C ALA A 147 10.04 -9.80 -1.04
N GLY A 148 8.74 -10.02 -1.18
CA GLY A 148 7.84 -9.61 -2.25
C GLY A 148 6.40 -9.67 -1.74
N VAL A 149 5.44 -9.30 -2.59
CA VAL A 149 4.01 -9.20 -2.21
C VAL A 149 3.37 -10.55 -1.83
N SER A 150 3.94 -11.65 -2.31
CA SER A 150 3.56 -13.04 -1.98
C SER A 150 4.33 -13.64 -0.81
N ALA A 151 5.42 -13.00 -0.37
CA ALA A 151 6.41 -13.60 0.53
C ALA A 151 5.96 -13.58 2.02
N PHE A 152 4.66 -13.72 2.25
CA PHE A 152 3.99 -13.88 3.55
C PHE A 152 3.40 -15.28 3.72
N VAL A 153 3.61 -16.15 2.73
CA VAL A 153 3.24 -17.55 2.76
C VAL A 153 4.40 -18.42 2.25
N ASP A 154 4.44 -19.67 2.67
CA ASP A 154 5.29 -20.72 2.13
C ASP A 154 4.42 -21.78 1.46
N ARG A 155 4.89 -22.38 0.37
CA ARG A 155 4.21 -23.49 -0.30
C ARG A 155 4.20 -24.76 0.58
N ASN A 156 5.32 -25.05 1.24
CA ASN A 156 5.51 -26.25 2.05
C ASN A 156 5.68 -25.92 3.53
N SER A 157 5.54 -26.92 4.41
CA SER A 157 5.85 -26.75 5.83
C SER A 157 7.35 -26.58 6.03
N ARG A 158 7.75 -25.66 6.92
CA ARG A 158 9.17 -25.53 7.28
C ARG A 158 9.63 -26.73 8.10
N GLY A 159 10.65 -27.43 7.61
CA GLY A 159 11.09 -28.72 8.16
C GLY A 159 10.96 -29.87 7.16
N GLU A 160 10.14 -29.70 6.12
CA GLU A 160 10.11 -30.57 4.95
C GLU A 160 11.18 -30.12 3.93
N TRP A 161 11.45 -30.95 2.93
CA TRP A 161 12.36 -30.60 1.84
C TRP A 161 11.76 -29.42 1.04
N MET A 162 12.42 -28.27 1.11
CA MET A 162 12.00 -27.02 0.46
C MET A 162 12.49 -26.95 -0.99
N ALA A 163 12.28 -27.99 -1.79
CA ALA A 163 12.72 -27.93 -3.18
C ALA A 163 11.79 -27.11 -4.05
N GLY A 164 12.41 -26.29 -4.90
CA GLY A 164 11.70 -25.60 -5.98
C GLY A 164 10.97 -24.34 -5.56
N SER A 165 10.93 -23.97 -4.27
CA SER A 165 10.53 -22.62 -3.87
C SER A 165 11.74 -21.70 -3.97
N ASP A 166 11.84 -20.94 -5.06
CA ASP A 166 12.81 -19.86 -5.21
C ASP A 166 12.37 -18.59 -4.44
N GLY A 167 11.20 -18.64 -3.79
CA GLY A 167 10.59 -17.51 -3.09
C GLY A 167 9.96 -16.51 -4.05
N SER A 168 9.67 -16.91 -5.28
CA SER A 168 9.04 -16.05 -6.29
C SER A 168 7.54 -15.87 -6.05
N ALA A 169 6.97 -14.85 -6.70
CA ALA A 169 5.54 -14.52 -6.62
C ALA A 169 4.59 -15.61 -7.13
N TRP A 170 5.14 -16.63 -7.80
CA TRP A 170 4.40 -17.75 -8.39
C TRP A 170 4.21 -18.92 -7.41
N ASP A 171 4.80 -18.86 -6.21
CA ASP A 171 4.56 -19.81 -5.13
C ASP A 171 3.18 -19.63 -4.45
N ILE A 172 2.36 -18.65 -4.88
CA ILE A 172 0.93 -18.57 -4.53
C ILE A 172 0.15 -19.50 -5.45
N ASP A 173 0.03 -20.76 -5.05
CA ASP A 173 -1.06 -21.62 -5.53
C ASP A 173 -2.39 -20.92 -5.20
N ASP A 174 -3.24 -20.65 -6.20
CA ASP A 174 -4.62 -20.18 -6.00
C ASP A 174 -5.54 -21.25 -5.41
N GLY A 175 -5.03 -22.47 -5.18
CA GLY A 175 -5.90 -23.63 -5.05
C GLY A 175 -6.59 -23.92 -6.39
N ARG A 176 -5.94 -23.61 -7.52
CA ARG A 176 -6.34 -24.05 -8.87
C ARG A 176 -5.41 -25.15 -9.41
N GLY A 177 -4.56 -25.73 -8.56
CA GLY A 177 -4.09 -27.09 -8.79
C GLY A 177 -5.30 -28.00 -8.95
N ASP A 178 -5.38 -28.66 -10.11
CA ASP A 178 -6.23 -29.82 -10.27
C ASP A 178 -5.73 -30.90 -9.31
N ASP A 179 -6.34 -31.03 -8.14
CA ASP A 179 -6.10 -32.22 -7.34
C ASP A 179 -7.32 -32.63 -6.51
N ASP A 180 -8.00 -33.62 -7.06
CA ASP A 180 -8.61 -34.76 -6.33
C ASP A 180 -7.59 -35.48 -5.40
N ASP A 181 -6.31 -35.06 -5.39
CA ASP A 181 -5.15 -35.79 -4.84
C ASP A 181 -4.41 -35.09 -3.66
N GLY A 182 -4.87 -33.94 -3.15
CA GLY A 182 -4.41 -33.39 -1.85
C GLY A 182 -3.00 -32.75 -1.80
N GLN A 183 -2.67 -31.81 -2.69
CA GLN A 183 -1.43 -31.00 -2.65
C GLN A 183 -1.52 -29.81 -1.66
N PRO A 184 -0.38 -29.24 -1.21
CA PRO A 184 -0.37 -28.29 -0.08
C PRO A 184 -0.82 -26.87 -0.46
N VAL A 185 -1.88 -26.41 0.21
CA VAL A 185 -2.36 -25.02 0.24
C VAL A 185 -1.26 -24.09 0.78
N ALA A 186 -1.00 -22.96 0.12
CA ALA A 186 -0.06 -21.94 0.59
C ALA A 186 -0.31 -21.58 2.08
N ARG A 187 0.72 -21.75 2.91
CA ARG A 187 0.63 -21.67 4.38
C ARG A 187 1.19 -20.34 4.87
N PHE A 188 0.51 -19.72 5.82
CA PHE A 188 1.03 -18.50 6.45
C PHE A 188 2.37 -18.79 7.16
N LEU A 189 3.30 -17.83 7.13
CA LEU A 189 4.63 -18.06 7.71
C LEU A 189 4.52 -18.38 9.22
N PRO A 190 5.25 -19.39 9.73
CA PRO A 190 5.23 -19.75 11.14
C PRO A 190 5.50 -18.59 12.11
N GLU A 191 6.38 -17.65 11.76
CA GLU A 191 6.60 -16.46 12.58
C GLU A 191 5.38 -15.56 12.63
N LEU A 192 4.68 -15.44 11.50
CA LEU A 192 3.45 -14.66 11.45
C LEU A 192 2.30 -15.42 12.14
N GLU A 193 2.27 -16.75 12.15
CA GLU A 193 1.33 -17.52 12.99
C GLU A 193 1.49 -17.19 14.47
N SER A 194 2.73 -17.03 14.93
CA SER A 194 3.04 -16.68 16.32
C SER A 194 2.75 -15.21 16.67
N PHE A 195 2.49 -14.36 15.67
CA PHE A 195 2.26 -12.95 15.87
C PHE A 195 0.83 -12.67 16.41
N PRO A 196 0.65 -11.78 17.40
CA PRO A 196 -0.65 -11.57 18.04
C PRO A 196 -1.56 -10.66 17.19
N TRP A 197 -2.38 -11.29 16.33
CA TRP A 197 -3.30 -10.62 15.40
C TRP A 197 -4.67 -10.26 15.97
N LYS A 198 -5.14 -10.96 17.01
CA LYS A 198 -6.51 -10.82 17.49
C LYS A 198 -6.85 -9.37 17.86
N ASN A 199 -7.90 -8.84 17.21
CA ASN A 199 -8.39 -7.46 17.34
C ASN A 199 -7.32 -6.39 17.01
N ARG A 200 -6.33 -6.74 16.19
CA ARG A 200 -5.28 -5.81 15.77
C ARG A 200 -5.64 -5.09 14.48
N PRO A 201 -5.56 -3.76 14.40
CA PRO A 201 -5.59 -3.05 13.14
C PRO A 201 -4.37 -3.44 12.27
N VAL A 202 -4.62 -3.95 11.07
CA VAL A 202 -3.55 -4.35 10.14
C VAL A 202 -3.73 -3.68 8.79
N GLY A 203 -2.88 -2.69 8.49
CA GLY A 203 -2.88 -1.99 7.21
C GLY A 203 -1.94 -2.69 6.23
N ILE A 204 -2.44 -3.13 5.08
CA ILE A 204 -1.58 -3.70 4.02
C ILE A 204 -1.27 -2.60 3.01
N VAL A 205 0.01 -2.22 2.92
CA VAL A 205 0.51 -1.11 2.11
C VAL A 205 1.50 -1.66 1.09
N PHE A 206 1.04 -1.82 -0.15
CA PHE A 206 1.89 -2.17 -1.29
C PHE A 206 2.18 -0.93 -2.15
N ASP A 207 3.12 -1.05 -3.09
CA ASP A 207 3.40 -0.03 -4.10
C ASP A 207 2.12 0.53 -4.75
N SER A 208 2.15 1.81 -5.11
CA SER A 208 1.02 2.52 -5.72
C SER A 208 0.57 1.94 -7.08
N ASP A 209 1.32 0.97 -7.64
CA ASP A 209 0.97 0.24 -8.87
C ASP A 209 0.14 -1.04 -8.65
N LEU A 210 -0.24 -1.33 -7.40
CA LEU A 210 -1.14 -2.40 -6.98
C LEU A 210 -2.40 -2.52 -7.86
N THR A 211 -2.97 -1.39 -8.28
CA THR A 211 -4.20 -1.36 -9.07
C THR A 211 -4.01 -1.82 -10.51
N LYS A 212 -2.78 -2.01 -11.00
CA LYS A 212 -2.53 -2.37 -12.42
C LYS A 212 -2.16 -3.84 -12.63
N LYS A 213 -1.72 -4.57 -11.59
CA LYS A 213 -1.20 -5.93 -11.71
C LYS A 213 -2.11 -6.96 -11.05
N PHE A 214 -2.66 -7.86 -11.85
CA PHE A 214 -3.53 -8.95 -11.37
C PHE A 214 -2.90 -9.79 -10.24
N PRO A 215 -1.62 -10.24 -10.35
CA PRO A 215 -0.99 -11.04 -9.30
C PRO A 215 -0.87 -10.31 -7.95
N VAL A 216 -0.67 -8.99 -7.99
CA VAL A 216 -0.51 -8.18 -6.78
C VAL A 216 -1.85 -8.03 -6.04
N ARG A 217 -2.96 -7.87 -6.77
CA ARG A 217 -4.31 -7.86 -6.18
C ARG A 217 -4.65 -9.20 -5.51
N LYS A 218 -4.32 -10.32 -6.17
CA LYS A 218 -4.50 -11.67 -5.62
C LYS A 218 -3.67 -11.86 -4.34
N SER A 219 -2.43 -11.38 -4.33
CA SER A 219 -1.55 -11.43 -3.16
C SER A 219 -2.12 -10.64 -1.97
N LEU A 220 -2.63 -9.43 -2.23
CA LEU A 220 -3.30 -8.60 -1.23
C LEU A 220 -4.54 -9.29 -0.65
N GLU A 221 -5.35 -9.93 -1.50
CA GLU A 221 -6.56 -10.64 -1.08
C GLU A 221 -6.25 -11.85 -0.20
N SER A 222 -5.24 -12.62 -0.61
CA SER A 222 -4.74 -13.74 0.17
C SER A 222 -4.26 -13.25 1.54
N LEU A 223 -3.45 -12.20 1.60
CA LEU A 223 -2.92 -11.67 2.84
C LEU A 223 -4.01 -11.12 3.78
N LEU A 224 -5.00 -10.40 3.24
CA LEU A 224 -6.18 -9.98 4.01
C LEU A 224 -6.94 -11.19 4.58
N THR A 225 -7.09 -12.26 3.79
CA THR A 225 -7.76 -13.49 4.22
C THR A 225 -7.00 -14.17 5.36
N HIS A 226 -5.67 -14.30 5.26
CA HIS A 226 -4.84 -14.86 6.32
C HIS A 226 -4.92 -14.04 7.62
N VAL A 227 -4.84 -12.71 7.53
CA VAL A 227 -4.94 -11.83 8.71
C VAL A 227 -6.31 -11.94 9.37
N ARG A 228 -7.40 -11.90 8.58
CA ARG A 228 -8.77 -11.97 9.09
C ARG A 228 -9.11 -13.34 9.68
N ALA A 229 -8.60 -14.42 9.10
CA ALA A 229 -8.74 -15.77 9.66
C ALA A 229 -8.15 -15.88 11.08
N ARG A 230 -7.19 -15.00 11.42
CA ARG A 230 -6.56 -14.91 12.75
C ARG A 230 -7.16 -13.80 13.62
N ALA A 231 -8.39 -13.37 13.29
CA ALA A 231 -9.12 -12.30 13.95
C ALA A 231 -8.41 -10.93 13.94
N GLY A 232 -7.52 -10.69 12.97
CA GLY A 232 -6.98 -9.36 12.69
C GLY A 232 -7.94 -8.51 11.86
N GLU A 233 -7.93 -7.21 12.12
CA GLU A 233 -8.73 -6.22 11.40
C GLU A 233 -7.93 -5.72 10.18
N GLY A 234 -7.78 -6.61 9.20
CA GLY A 234 -7.02 -6.35 7.98
C GLY A 234 -7.75 -5.42 7.00
N PHE A 235 -7.03 -4.40 6.50
CA PHE A 235 -7.53 -3.44 5.50
C PHE A 235 -6.44 -3.00 4.50
N PRO A 236 -6.80 -2.70 3.26
CA PRO A 236 -5.85 -2.17 2.28
C PRO A 236 -5.58 -0.68 2.52
N VAL A 237 -4.36 -0.25 2.24
CA VAL A 237 -3.95 1.16 2.24
C VAL A 237 -3.32 1.46 0.89
N LEU A 238 -3.98 2.31 0.09
CA LEU A 238 -3.51 2.64 -1.25
C LEU A 238 -2.67 3.92 -1.23
N LEU A 239 -1.43 3.81 -1.68
CA LEU A 239 -0.55 4.97 -1.86
C LEU A 239 -0.88 5.73 -3.16
N PRO A 240 -0.80 7.08 -3.16
CA PRO A 240 -0.94 7.86 -4.39
C PRO A 240 0.30 7.74 -5.28
N ASN A 241 0.09 7.87 -6.59
CA ASN A 241 1.19 8.21 -7.51
C ASN A 241 1.55 9.70 -7.34
N GLU A 242 2.72 10.10 -7.81
CA GLU A 242 3.08 11.52 -7.90
C GLU A 242 2.34 12.22 -9.07
N LEU A 243 2.45 13.55 -9.13
CA LEU A 243 1.81 14.37 -10.19
C LEU A 243 2.28 14.02 -11.60
N ASP A 244 3.53 13.56 -11.75
CA ASP A 244 4.09 13.11 -13.02
C ASP A 244 3.67 11.68 -13.38
N GLY A 245 2.90 11.02 -12.51
CA GLY A 245 2.47 9.64 -12.64
C GLY A 245 3.51 8.62 -12.17
N SER A 246 4.65 9.07 -11.61
CA SER A 246 5.63 8.18 -11.01
C SER A 246 5.03 7.48 -9.79
N LYS A 247 5.49 6.26 -9.57
CA LYS A 247 4.96 5.37 -8.53
C LYS A 247 5.62 5.70 -7.19
N ASN A 248 4.91 5.38 -6.12
CA ASN A 248 5.42 5.43 -4.77
C ASN A 248 5.46 4.03 -4.16
N GLY A 249 6.64 3.64 -3.67
CA GLY A 249 6.73 2.70 -2.58
C GLY A 249 6.50 3.37 -1.23
N LEU A 250 6.34 2.56 -0.18
CA LEU A 250 6.17 3.06 1.18
C LEU A 250 7.38 3.91 1.63
N ASP A 251 8.60 3.48 1.29
CA ASP A 251 9.84 4.21 1.59
C ASP A 251 9.91 5.54 0.84
N ASP A 252 9.67 5.52 -0.48
CA ASP A 252 9.64 6.74 -1.31
C ASP A 252 8.61 7.75 -0.80
N PHE A 253 7.40 7.28 -0.47
CA PHE A 253 6.32 8.14 0.01
C PHE A 253 6.64 8.77 1.36
N LEU A 254 7.20 7.99 2.30
CA LEU A 254 7.60 8.50 3.61
C LEU A 254 8.75 9.50 3.50
N ALA A 255 9.76 9.20 2.67
CA ALA A 255 10.89 10.10 2.43
C ALA A 255 10.46 11.44 1.83
N ARG A 256 9.48 11.44 0.91
CA ARG A 256 8.99 12.65 0.23
C ARG A 256 7.99 13.43 1.06
N HIS A 257 6.98 12.75 1.60
CA HIS A 257 5.78 13.40 2.14
C HIS A 257 5.68 13.34 3.68
N GLY A 258 6.52 12.52 4.31
CA GLY A 258 6.64 12.41 5.76
C GLY A 258 5.53 11.58 6.43
N ARG A 259 5.72 11.34 7.73
CA ARG A 259 4.83 10.47 8.53
C ARG A 259 3.37 10.91 8.57
N GLU A 260 3.12 12.22 8.63
CA GLU A 260 1.76 12.75 8.78
C GLU A 260 0.90 12.49 7.54
N ALA A 261 1.52 12.53 6.36
CA ALA A 261 0.84 12.19 5.12
C ALA A 261 0.36 10.73 5.14
N LEU A 262 1.24 9.81 5.54
CA LEU A 262 0.89 8.39 5.60
C LEU A 262 -0.16 8.11 6.67
N ARG A 263 -0.02 8.72 7.86
CA ARG A 263 -0.98 8.59 8.97
C ARG A 263 -2.40 8.95 8.52
N LEU A 264 -2.57 10.09 7.84
CA LEU A 264 -3.89 10.54 7.38
C LEU A 264 -4.48 9.61 6.32
N ILE A 265 -3.67 9.07 5.41
CA ILE A 265 -4.12 8.07 4.43
C ILE A 265 -4.59 6.81 5.15
N ILE A 266 -3.81 6.29 6.10
CA ILE A 266 -4.17 5.12 6.90
C ILE A 266 -5.48 5.36 7.64
N GLU A 267 -5.64 6.51 8.31
CA GLU A 267 -6.85 6.86 9.05
C GLU A 267 -8.09 6.91 8.15
N CYS A 268 -7.94 7.38 6.90
CA CYS A 268 -9.03 7.34 5.93
C CYS A 268 -9.46 5.91 5.59
N PHE A 269 -8.50 5.03 5.28
CA PHE A 269 -8.80 3.63 4.96
C PHE A 269 -9.31 2.84 6.17
N TRP A 270 -8.85 3.19 7.36
CA TRP A 270 -9.33 2.63 8.62
C TRP A 270 -10.77 3.03 8.90
N ALA A 271 -11.11 4.32 8.79
CA ALA A 271 -12.46 4.82 9.02
C ALA A 271 -13.49 4.19 8.06
N MET A 272 -13.07 3.80 6.85
CA MET A 272 -13.94 3.08 5.91
C MET A 272 -14.33 1.68 6.37
N GLN A 273 -13.58 1.02 7.27
CA GLN A 273 -13.91 -0.34 7.74
C GLN A 273 -15.29 -0.43 8.40
N GLY A 274 -15.72 0.65 9.07
CA GLY A 274 -17.05 0.74 9.69
C GLY A 274 -18.21 0.91 8.68
N ASN A 275 -17.90 1.22 7.42
CA ASN A 275 -18.89 1.46 6.37
C ASN A 275 -18.96 0.27 5.40
N ARG A 276 -20.00 -0.57 5.54
CA ARG A 276 -20.19 -1.77 4.70
C ARG A 276 -20.22 -1.48 3.19
N ASN A 277 -20.77 -0.33 2.78
CA ASN A 277 -20.84 0.05 1.37
C ASN A 277 -19.48 0.51 0.82
N ALA A 278 -18.68 1.20 1.64
CA ALA A 278 -17.31 1.55 1.29
C ALA A 278 -16.45 0.28 1.22
N MET A 279 -16.61 -0.65 2.16
CA MET A 279 -15.86 -1.91 2.14
C MET A 279 -16.20 -2.85 0.99
N ALA A 280 -17.43 -2.81 0.46
CA ALA A 280 -17.77 -3.53 -0.76
C ALA A 280 -16.92 -3.10 -1.98
N LYS A 281 -16.33 -1.90 -1.94
CA LYS A 281 -15.46 -1.35 -3.00
C LYS A 281 -13.99 -1.75 -2.91
N TYR A 282 -13.59 -2.29 -1.75
CA TYR A 282 -12.22 -2.70 -1.41
C TYR A 282 -12.16 -4.12 -0.83
N GLY A 283 -13.27 -4.86 -0.99
CA GLY A 283 -13.50 -6.15 -0.35
C GLY A 283 -13.66 -7.27 -1.37
N PRO A 284 -13.52 -8.53 -0.90
CA PRO A 284 -13.76 -9.70 -1.74
C PRO A 284 -15.17 -9.63 -2.35
N ALA A 285 -15.27 -9.80 -3.67
CA ALA A 285 -16.49 -9.65 -4.48
C ALA A 285 -17.74 -10.46 -4.02
N SER A 286 -17.65 -11.40 -3.06
CA SER A 286 -18.73 -12.32 -2.69
C SER A 286 -19.13 -12.40 -1.20
N LYS A 287 -18.54 -11.63 -0.28
CA LYS A 287 -18.86 -11.76 1.17
C LYS A 287 -19.32 -10.47 1.83
N LEU A 288 -20.60 -10.13 1.64
CA LEU A 288 -21.35 -9.20 2.52
C LEU A 288 -22.78 -9.71 2.78
N LYS A 289 -22.97 -11.01 3.04
CA LYS A 289 -24.13 -11.54 3.78
C LYS A 289 -23.67 -12.67 4.70
N GLY A 290 -24.40 -12.83 5.80
CA GLY A 290 -24.06 -13.62 7.00
C GLY A 290 -23.47 -15.00 6.73
N GLY A 291 -22.65 -15.45 7.69
CA GLY A 291 -21.90 -16.70 7.57
C GLY A 291 -22.79 -17.88 7.16
N THR A 292 -22.36 -18.62 6.15
CA THR A 292 -22.51 -20.08 6.00
C THR A 292 -21.63 -20.55 4.83
N LYS A 293 -21.08 -21.75 5.00
CA LYS A 293 -20.25 -22.63 4.14
C LYS A 293 -20.15 -22.30 2.65
N ILE A 294 -18.91 -22.36 2.16
CA ILE A 294 -18.62 -22.73 0.76
C ILE A 294 -18.95 -24.22 0.63
N MET A 295 -20.07 -24.56 0.00
CA MET A 295 -20.34 -25.89 -0.55
C MET A 295 -20.76 -25.70 -2.00
N GLY A 296 -20.12 -26.44 -2.91
CA GLY A 296 -20.28 -26.33 -4.35
C GLY A 296 -21.72 -26.53 -4.80
N GLY A 297 -22.26 -25.54 -5.51
CA GLY A 297 -23.50 -25.67 -6.28
C GLY A 297 -23.18 -26.00 -7.74
N ARG A 298 -23.99 -26.84 -8.37
CA ARG A 298 -23.99 -27.10 -9.84
C ARG A 298 -24.96 -26.13 -10.54
N THR A 299 -24.75 -25.85 -11.83
CA THR A 299 -25.70 -25.04 -12.63
C THR A 299 -27.00 -25.82 -12.90
N ALA A 300 -28.03 -25.12 -13.40
CA ALA A 300 -29.34 -25.68 -13.79
C ALA A 300 -29.25 -26.78 -14.87
N ASP A 301 -28.08 -26.93 -15.49
CA ASP A 301 -27.78 -27.82 -16.61
C ASP A 301 -26.87 -29.00 -16.17
N GLY A 302 -26.62 -29.13 -14.86
CA GLY A 302 -25.90 -30.26 -14.26
C GLY A 302 -24.38 -30.22 -14.44
N GLN A 303 -23.83 -29.19 -15.07
CA GLN A 303 -22.39 -28.99 -15.18
C GLN A 303 -21.81 -28.41 -13.87
N PRO A 304 -20.59 -28.82 -13.46
CA PRO A 304 -19.88 -28.10 -12.42
C PRO A 304 -19.68 -26.65 -12.88
N HIS A 305 -19.97 -25.69 -11.99
CA HIS A 305 -19.61 -24.31 -12.25
C HIS A 305 -18.11 -24.25 -12.58
N ASP A 306 -17.75 -23.60 -13.68
CA ASP A 306 -16.38 -23.11 -13.80
C ASP A 306 -16.16 -22.22 -12.55
N GLY A 307 -15.23 -22.63 -11.69
CA GLY A 307 -14.90 -21.91 -10.46
C GLY A 307 -14.12 -20.62 -10.72
N SER A 308 -14.07 -20.12 -11.96
CA SER A 308 -13.20 -19.01 -12.34
C SER A 308 -13.69 -17.65 -11.82
N GLN A 309 -14.93 -17.56 -11.33
CA GLN A 309 -15.43 -16.40 -10.57
C GLN A 309 -15.12 -16.46 -9.06
N ALA A 310 -14.01 -17.10 -8.67
CA ALA A 310 -13.45 -16.93 -7.34
C ALA A 310 -13.12 -15.45 -7.10
N CYS A 311 -13.94 -14.83 -6.25
CA CYS A 311 -13.73 -13.60 -5.49
C CYS A 311 -12.38 -12.90 -5.76
N LEU A 312 -12.39 -11.84 -6.59
CA LEU A 312 -11.28 -10.89 -6.67
C LEU A 312 -11.61 -9.70 -5.77
N LEU A 313 -10.62 -9.19 -5.03
CA LEU A 313 -10.66 -7.87 -4.43
C LEU A 313 -11.04 -6.85 -5.50
N LYS A 314 -12.26 -6.31 -5.41
CA LYS A 314 -12.58 -5.09 -6.12
C LYS A 314 -11.75 -4.02 -5.44
N ILE A 315 -10.79 -3.43 -6.16
CA ILE A 315 -10.14 -2.20 -5.74
C ILE A 315 -10.64 -1.16 -6.73
N THR A 316 -11.71 -0.46 -6.36
CA THR A 316 -12.20 0.66 -7.16
C THR A 316 -11.46 1.94 -6.78
N GLU A 317 -11.73 3.00 -7.52
CA GLU A 317 -11.19 4.33 -7.23
C GLU A 317 -11.49 4.77 -5.78
N PRO A 318 -10.52 5.37 -5.05
CA PRO A 318 -10.69 5.90 -3.69
C PRO A 318 -11.93 6.78 -3.51
N GLU A 319 -12.52 6.82 -2.32
CA GLU A 319 -13.63 7.76 -2.05
C GLU A 319 -13.14 9.21 -2.12
N ALA A 320 -14.06 10.16 -2.37
CA ALA A 320 -13.71 11.57 -2.58
C ALA A 320 -12.88 12.18 -1.44
N HIS A 321 -13.19 11.82 -0.18
CA HIS A 321 -12.41 12.26 0.98
C HIS A 321 -10.97 11.72 0.95
N THR A 322 -10.80 10.44 0.62
CA THR A 322 -9.47 9.81 0.53
C THR A 322 -8.68 10.34 -0.64
N LYS A 323 -9.34 10.56 -1.79
CA LYS A 323 -8.76 11.30 -2.92
C LYS A 323 -8.26 12.66 -2.47
N ALA A 324 -9.05 13.43 -1.72
CA ALA A 324 -8.65 14.74 -1.22
C ALA A 324 -7.41 14.66 -0.31
N VAL A 325 -7.33 13.68 0.58
CA VAL A 325 -6.18 13.46 1.47
C VAL A 325 -4.94 13.02 0.69
N MET A 326 -5.10 12.12 -0.28
CA MET A 326 -4.04 11.69 -1.19
C MET A 326 -3.51 12.87 -2.03
N THR A 327 -4.41 13.70 -2.57
CA THR A 327 -4.06 14.91 -3.31
C THR A 327 -3.34 15.91 -2.42
N TRP A 328 -3.85 16.16 -1.21
CA TRP A 328 -3.19 17.02 -0.24
C TRP A 328 -1.79 16.51 0.09
N ALA A 329 -1.62 15.21 0.34
CA ALA A 329 -0.34 14.62 0.69
C ALA A 329 0.74 14.95 -0.35
N VAL A 330 0.40 14.88 -1.64
CA VAL A 330 1.33 15.14 -2.75
C VAL A 330 1.50 16.64 -3.04
N LEU A 331 0.46 17.46 -2.85
CA LEU A 331 0.50 18.89 -3.19
C LEU A 331 0.99 19.80 -2.05
N LYS A 332 0.96 19.34 -0.79
CA LYS A 332 1.15 20.21 0.40
C LYS A 332 2.48 20.97 0.44
N GLU A 333 3.53 20.42 -0.15
CA GLU A 333 4.85 21.07 -0.20
C GLU A 333 4.98 22.03 -1.39
N GLY A 334 4.18 21.83 -2.43
CA GLY A 334 4.24 22.61 -3.68
C GLY A 334 3.20 23.72 -3.77
N TRP A 335 2.13 23.66 -2.97
CA TRP A 335 0.97 24.55 -3.07
C TRP A 335 0.52 25.07 -1.72
N ALA A 336 0.21 26.36 -1.67
CA ALA A 336 -0.32 27.03 -0.49
C ALA A 336 -1.42 28.02 -0.86
N TYR A 337 -2.37 28.25 0.06
CA TYR A 337 -3.42 29.26 -0.09
C TYR A 337 -3.34 30.27 1.05
N ARG A 338 -3.45 31.56 0.73
CA ARG A 338 -3.68 32.61 1.73
C ARG A 338 -4.94 33.41 1.37
N PRO A 339 -5.88 33.62 2.30
CA PRO A 339 -7.14 34.32 2.02
C PRO A 339 -6.97 35.69 1.34
N SER A 340 -5.94 36.44 1.71
CA SER A 340 -5.70 37.79 1.19
C SER A 340 -5.05 37.84 -0.19
N LEU A 341 -4.46 36.74 -0.67
CA LEU A 341 -3.56 36.74 -1.82
C LEU A 341 -3.81 35.60 -2.82
N GLY A 342 -4.64 34.63 -2.46
CA GLY A 342 -4.99 33.51 -3.33
C GLY A 342 -3.99 32.36 -3.24
N TRP A 343 -3.85 31.63 -4.35
CA TRP A 343 -3.01 30.44 -4.45
C TRP A 343 -1.57 30.79 -4.78
N TYR A 344 -0.66 29.97 -4.24
CA TYR A 344 0.77 30.05 -4.46
C TYR A 344 1.32 28.71 -4.83
N ARG A 345 2.36 28.73 -5.67
CA ARG A 345 3.14 27.56 -6.04
C ARG A 345 4.61 27.74 -5.69
N TRP A 346 5.22 26.71 -5.12
CA TRP A 346 6.66 26.65 -4.90
C TRP A 346 7.39 26.31 -6.21
N THR A 347 8.39 27.11 -6.58
CA THR A 347 9.21 26.89 -7.79
C THR A 347 10.48 26.09 -7.54
N GLY A 348 10.69 25.61 -6.31
CA GLY A 348 11.98 25.07 -5.87
C GLY A 348 12.89 26.12 -5.23
N LYS A 349 12.66 27.42 -5.50
CA LYS A 349 13.45 28.53 -4.94
C LYS A 349 12.61 29.60 -4.23
N ARG A 350 11.40 29.86 -4.71
CA ARG A 350 10.51 30.88 -4.15
C ARG A 350 9.04 30.50 -4.35
N TRP A 351 8.17 31.12 -3.56
CA TRP A 351 6.72 31.05 -3.77
C TRP A 351 6.30 32.08 -4.81
N GLU A 352 5.54 31.65 -5.81
CA GLU A 352 4.96 32.52 -6.85
C GLU A 352 3.44 32.50 -6.75
N THR A 353 2.83 33.68 -6.82
CA THR A 353 1.37 33.85 -6.84
C THR A 353 0.81 33.32 -8.15
N ILE A 354 -0.22 32.50 -8.06
CA ILE A 354 -0.96 31.97 -9.20
C ILE A 354 -2.25 32.80 -9.32
N GLY A 355 -2.32 33.64 -10.35
CA GLY A 355 -3.50 34.48 -10.62
C GLY A 355 -4.71 33.68 -11.13
N ASP A 356 -4.50 32.44 -11.58
CA ASP A 356 -5.55 31.60 -12.16
C ASP A 356 -5.66 30.24 -11.47
N ALA A 357 -6.78 30.01 -10.80
CA ALA A 357 -7.10 28.75 -10.13
C ALA A 357 -7.21 27.55 -11.09
N THR A 358 -7.30 27.78 -12.41
CA THR A 358 -7.34 26.71 -13.42
C THR A 358 -6.08 25.86 -13.43
N LEU A 359 -4.91 26.41 -13.08
CA LEU A 359 -3.65 25.65 -13.02
C LEU A 359 -3.69 24.59 -11.92
N LEU A 360 -4.17 24.97 -10.72
CA LEU A 360 -4.37 24.02 -9.63
C LEU A 360 -5.46 23.00 -9.98
N ALA A 361 -6.57 23.44 -10.56
CA ALA A 361 -7.62 22.54 -11.02
C ALA A 361 -7.13 21.53 -12.06
N ALA A 362 -6.23 21.94 -12.96
CA ALA A 362 -5.59 21.07 -13.95
C ALA A 362 -4.59 20.09 -13.30
N GLU A 363 -3.86 20.47 -12.25
CA GLU A 363 -2.99 19.55 -11.51
C GLU A 363 -3.78 18.55 -10.68
N ILE A 364 -4.83 18.99 -9.97
CA ILE A 364 -5.76 18.11 -9.28
C ILE A 364 -6.45 17.18 -10.28
N GLY A 365 -6.88 17.71 -11.43
CA GLY A 365 -7.45 16.94 -12.52
C GLY A 365 -6.51 15.83 -12.99
N ARG A 366 -5.24 16.16 -13.27
CA ARG A 366 -4.20 15.19 -13.66
C ARG A 366 -3.93 14.14 -12.59
N PHE A 367 -3.99 14.52 -11.32
CA PHE A 367 -3.77 13.59 -10.20
C PHE A 367 -4.95 12.63 -9.99
N LEU A 368 -6.17 13.14 -10.12
CA LEU A 368 -7.41 12.37 -9.90
C LEU A 368 -7.86 11.56 -11.13
N THR A 369 -7.42 11.92 -12.34
CA THR A 369 -7.70 11.14 -13.55
C THR A 369 -6.46 10.36 -13.96
N PRO A 370 -6.45 9.02 -13.86
CA PRO A 370 -5.35 8.24 -14.38
C PRO A 370 -5.23 8.49 -15.88
N LYS A 371 -4.02 8.82 -16.38
CA LYS A 371 -3.72 8.66 -17.81
C LYS A 371 -3.89 7.17 -18.15
N ILE A 372 -5.05 6.81 -18.69
CA ILE A 372 -5.21 5.56 -19.43
C ILE A 372 -4.26 5.68 -20.62
N GLY A 373 -3.37 4.70 -20.80
CA GLY A 373 -2.38 4.70 -21.86
C GLY A 373 -3.04 4.99 -23.21
N SER A 374 -2.43 5.89 -23.96
CA SER A 374 -2.75 6.16 -25.36
C SER A 374 -2.59 4.87 -26.18
N ASN A 375 -3.70 4.16 -26.41
CA ASN A 375 -3.96 3.37 -27.62
C ASN A 375 -5.38 2.79 -27.70
N GLU A 376 -6.38 3.48 -27.16
CA GLU A 376 -7.77 3.24 -27.55
C GLU A 376 -8.38 4.57 -27.96
N THR A 377 -8.53 4.75 -29.28
CA THR A 377 -9.39 5.76 -29.88
C THR A 377 -10.74 5.75 -29.16
N VAL A 378 -11.13 6.90 -28.61
CA VAL A 378 -12.50 7.19 -28.20
C VAL A 378 -13.37 7.17 -29.45
N ALA A 379 -13.76 5.98 -29.87
CA ALA A 379 -14.65 5.74 -30.99
C ALA A 379 -15.50 4.50 -30.70
N SER A 380 -16.36 4.60 -29.68
CA SER A 380 -17.73 4.06 -29.67
C SER A 380 -18.26 3.99 -28.24
N MET A 381 -19.00 5.01 -27.81
CA MET A 381 -20.08 4.79 -26.85
C MET A 381 -21.39 4.94 -27.62
N PRO A 382 -22.30 3.94 -27.59
CA PRO A 382 -23.60 4.07 -28.23
C PRO A 382 -24.40 5.18 -27.55
N THR A 383 -24.90 6.12 -28.34
CA THR A 383 -25.93 7.08 -27.95
C THR A 383 -27.17 6.37 -27.41
N ALA A 384 -27.26 6.18 -26.09
CA ALA A 384 -28.49 5.78 -25.42
C ALA A 384 -29.35 7.01 -25.08
N LYS A 385 -29.87 7.67 -26.12
CA LYS A 385 -31.14 8.41 -25.99
C LYS A 385 -32.25 7.37 -25.90
N ARG A 386 -32.81 7.09 -24.71
CA ARG A 386 -34.26 6.77 -24.57
C ARG A 386 -34.76 6.67 -23.12
N LYS A 387 -35.85 7.42 -22.92
CA LYS A 387 -37.03 7.15 -22.07
C LYS A 387 -36.84 7.10 -20.55
N TRP A 388 -37.02 8.26 -19.93
CA TRP A 388 -37.89 8.39 -18.76
C TRP A 388 -39.01 9.39 -19.09
N ARG A 389 -40.20 8.86 -19.39
CA ARG A 389 -41.48 9.59 -19.40
C ARG A 389 -42.40 8.89 -18.42
N GLY A 390 -43.00 9.66 -17.52
CA GLY A 390 -44.22 9.30 -16.78
C GLY A 390 -44.01 8.84 -15.34
N ALA A 391 -44.19 9.76 -14.38
CA ALA A 391 -45.40 9.81 -13.56
C ALA A 391 -45.23 10.92 -12.50
N ALA A 392 -46.17 11.87 -12.51
CA ALA A 392 -46.28 12.96 -11.57
C ALA A 392 -46.89 12.48 -10.24
N SER A 393 -46.44 13.04 -9.12
CA SER A 393 -47.31 13.49 -8.02
C SER A 393 -46.48 14.26 -6.99
N PHE A 394 -46.73 15.56 -6.91
CA PHE A 394 -46.33 16.42 -5.80
C PHE A 394 -47.30 16.20 -4.63
N PRO A 395 -46.80 16.20 -3.38
CA PRO A 395 -47.54 16.76 -2.27
C PRO A 395 -46.90 18.05 -1.76
N ASN A 396 -47.80 18.88 -1.24
CA ASN A 396 -47.68 20.32 -1.03
C ASN A 396 -46.78 20.75 0.14
N ARG A 397 -46.39 22.02 0.06
CA ARG A 397 -45.84 22.85 1.13
C ARG A 397 -46.74 22.86 2.38
N SER A 398 -46.16 22.65 3.55
CA SER A 398 -46.57 23.33 4.80
C SER A 398 -45.45 23.20 5.85
N GLY A 399 -45.20 24.25 6.64
CA GLY A 399 -44.36 24.16 7.84
C GLY A 399 -43.18 25.12 7.95
N ILE A 400 -43.41 26.42 7.74
CA ILE A 400 -42.55 27.45 8.34
C ILE A 400 -42.71 27.37 9.87
N ARG A 401 -41.63 27.19 10.62
CA ARG A 401 -41.53 27.68 12.00
C ARG A 401 -40.16 28.33 12.25
N ARG A 402 -40.23 29.65 12.49
CA ARG A 402 -39.23 30.47 13.17
C ARG A 402 -38.98 29.92 14.57
N ILE A 403 -37.72 29.92 15.01
CA ILE A 403 -37.38 30.17 16.41
C ILE A 403 -36.34 31.30 16.43
N THR A 404 -36.72 32.40 17.06
CA THR A 404 -35.93 33.60 17.37
C THR A 404 -35.54 33.60 18.84
N SER A 405 -34.29 33.96 19.14
CA SER A 405 -33.78 34.75 20.30
C SER A 405 -32.29 34.39 20.48
N ALA A 406 -31.30 35.26 20.29
CA ALA A 406 -30.98 36.54 20.94
C ALA A 406 -30.53 36.40 22.40
N SER A 407 -29.22 36.51 22.65
CA SER A 407 -28.68 37.45 23.65
C SER A 407 -27.22 37.79 23.34
N ARG A 408 -26.94 39.10 23.41
CA ARG A 408 -25.63 39.76 23.30
C ARG A 408 -25.07 39.98 24.71
N THR A 409 -23.75 39.99 24.83
CA THR A 409 -22.88 40.85 25.67
C THR A 409 -21.46 40.26 25.45
N GLY A 410 -20.35 40.95 25.18
CA GLY A 410 -19.86 42.31 25.43
C GLY A 410 -18.39 42.13 25.85
N CYS A 411 -17.43 42.33 24.92
CA CYS A 411 -16.37 43.36 24.95
C CYS A 411 -15.01 42.91 25.54
N SER A 412 -13.95 43.08 24.73
CA SER A 412 -12.49 43.32 24.97
C SER A 412 -11.80 42.82 26.26
N THR A 413 -10.57 42.28 26.29
CA THR A 413 -9.32 42.86 25.76
C THR A 413 -8.13 41.87 25.86
N LEU A 414 -7.23 41.93 24.85
CA LEU A 414 -5.76 41.70 24.85
C LEU A 414 -5.10 40.50 25.57
N GLY A 415 -4.48 39.64 24.74
CA GLY A 415 -3.04 39.34 24.81
C GLY A 415 -2.60 38.07 25.55
N THR A 416 -2.21 37.03 24.81
CA THR A 416 -0.84 36.44 24.81
C THR A 416 -0.77 35.37 23.73
N ILE A 417 0.20 35.54 22.82
CA ILE A 417 0.50 34.64 21.70
C ILE A 417 1.17 33.37 22.27
N ARG A 418 0.57 32.20 22.03
CA ARG A 418 1.29 30.92 22.00
C ARG A 418 0.91 30.17 20.74
N SER A 419 1.93 29.86 19.95
CA SER A 419 1.84 29.17 18.67
C SER A 419 1.32 27.74 18.86
N THR A 420 0.09 27.50 18.42
CA THR A 420 -0.38 26.16 18.08
C THR A 420 -0.43 26.09 16.57
N THR A 421 0.44 25.26 15.99
CA THR A 421 0.48 24.94 14.56
C THR A 421 -0.73 24.04 14.25
N THR A 422 -1.91 24.63 14.18
CA THR A 422 -3.13 23.98 13.68
C THR A 422 -3.03 23.93 12.17
N ALA A 423 -3.04 22.73 11.59
CA ALA A 423 -3.09 22.53 10.14
C ALA A 423 -4.31 23.27 9.54
N PRO A 424 -4.13 24.29 8.67
CA PRO A 424 -5.27 25.01 8.12
C PRO A 424 -5.40 24.81 6.60
N SER A 425 -6.66 24.84 6.15
CA SER A 425 -7.13 25.22 4.79
C SER A 425 -7.43 24.13 3.76
N PHE A 426 -6.79 22.95 3.75
CA PHE A 426 -7.10 21.93 2.73
C PHE A 426 -8.32 21.04 3.06
N ILE A 427 -8.61 20.80 4.35
CA ILE A 427 -9.75 19.96 4.77
C ILE A 427 -11.11 20.63 4.41
N ALA A 428 -11.15 21.96 4.29
CA ALA A 428 -12.38 22.68 3.92
C ALA A 428 -12.87 22.38 2.48
N LEU A 429 -11.98 21.93 1.58
CA LEU A 429 -12.36 21.49 0.24
C LEU A 429 -13.11 20.15 0.23
N ALA A 430 -12.90 19.29 1.24
CA ALA A 430 -13.58 18.01 1.36
C ALA A 430 -15.01 18.12 1.93
N ALA A 431 -15.37 19.26 2.51
CA ALA A 431 -16.68 19.49 3.14
C ALA A 431 -17.61 20.42 2.33
N CYS A 432 -17.26 20.77 1.09
CA CYS A 432 -18.06 21.70 0.28
C CYS A 432 -19.14 20.94 -0.52
N PRO A 433 -20.46 21.11 -0.23
CA PRO A 433 -21.53 20.43 -0.97
C PRO A 433 -21.79 21.03 -2.36
N THR A 434 -20.94 21.94 -2.87
CA THR A 434 -21.21 22.76 -4.05
C THR A 434 -20.46 22.35 -5.32
N LEU A 435 -19.81 21.18 -5.35
CA LEU A 435 -19.29 20.61 -6.61
C LEU A 435 -20.38 19.98 -7.51
N THR A 436 -21.66 20.18 -7.19
CA THR A 436 -22.81 19.83 -8.02
C THR A 436 -23.48 21.05 -8.63
N THR A 437 -22.79 21.80 -9.50
CA THR A 437 -23.45 22.55 -10.59
C THR A 437 -22.41 22.92 -11.64
N TRP A 438 -22.31 22.11 -12.69
CA TRP A 438 -21.73 22.54 -13.96
C TRP A 438 -22.67 23.54 -14.63
N PRO A 439 -22.24 24.74 -15.06
CA PRO A 439 -23.04 25.57 -15.93
C PRO A 439 -23.07 24.92 -17.32
N ARG A 440 -24.29 24.63 -17.80
CA ARG A 440 -24.53 24.41 -19.23
C ARG A 440 -24.10 25.68 -19.96
N VAL A 441 -23.16 25.54 -20.89
CA VAL A 441 -22.91 26.54 -21.94
C VAL A 441 -24.20 26.66 -22.75
N ALA A 442 -24.96 27.71 -22.50
CA ALA A 442 -26.00 28.16 -23.41
C ALA A 442 -25.30 28.82 -24.60
N GLN A 443 -25.54 28.27 -25.78
CA GLN A 443 -25.34 28.96 -27.05
C GLN A 443 -26.26 30.19 -27.14
N THR A 444 -25.89 31.06 -28.08
CA THR A 444 -26.61 32.21 -28.66
C THR A 444 -26.50 33.54 -27.92
N GLY A 445 -26.06 34.55 -28.68
CA GLY A 445 -25.99 35.96 -28.33
C GLY A 445 -24.76 36.61 -28.95
#